data_AF-A0A1I4UCK0-F1
#
_entry.id   AF-A0A1I4UCK0-F1
#
_cell.length_a   1.000
_cell.length_b   1.000
_cell.length_c   1.000
_cell.angle_alpha   90.00
_cell.angle_beta   90.00
_cell.angle_gamma   90.00
#
_symmetry.space_group_name_H-M   'P 1'
#
loop_
_entity.id
_entity.type
_entity.pdbx_description
1 polymer ?
#
loop_
_entity_poly.entity_id
_entity_poly.type
_entity_poly.pdbx_seq_one_letter_code
_entity_poly.pdbx_strand_id
1 'polypeptide(L)'
;MDNDSVLNIISGILLVVGLIGAFLPVLPGAPLALIGLLVFKFSGDCSYGWGTIIIVGLFVLIGALLDYLLPIYMTKKLGGTKYGIWGSIVGLIVGLFFPPIGFIVGPFVGAFLGELAFSAAEPKVALKSAFGSFAGFILTTGYDIILTLIFIGIFVWQLMN
;
A
#
# COMPACT_ATOMS: atom_id res chain seq x y z
N MET A 1 17.69 -29.68 5.49
CA MET A 1 16.75 -28.83 4.75
C MET A 1 17.49 -28.44 3.49
N ASP A 2 16.95 -28.81 2.34
CA ASP A 2 17.52 -28.40 1.06
C ASP A 2 17.40 -26.88 0.93
N ASN A 3 18.38 -26.26 0.27
CA ASN A 3 18.48 -24.79 0.18
C ASN A 3 17.21 -24.18 -0.44
N ASP A 4 16.58 -24.92 -1.37
CA ASP A 4 15.34 -24.53 -2.05
C ASP A 4 14.12 -24.48 -1.11
N SER A 5 14.00 -25.44 -0.19
CA SER A 5 12.93 -25.45 0.81
C SER A 5 12.99 -24.23 1.74
N VAL A 6 14.20 -23.78 2.09
CA VAL A 6 14.42 -22.59 2.91
C VAL A 6 13.96 -21.33 2.15
N LEU A 7 14.34 -21.21 0.88
CA LEU A 7 13.95 -20.08 0.03
C LEU A 7 12.43 -20.00 -0.16
N ASN A 8 11.75 -21.14 -0.33
CA ASN A 8 10.30 -21.18 -0.48
C ASN A 8 9.58 -20.72 0.78
N ILE A 9 10.04 -21.15 1.96
CA ILE A 9 9.48 -20.73 3.25
C ILE A 9 9.67 -19.22 3.44
N ILE A 10 10.88 -18.71 3.21
CA ILE A 10 11.18 -17.27 3.32
C ILE A 10 10.28 -16.48 2.37
N SER A 11 10.17 -16.91 1.10
CA SER A 11 9.34 -16.26 0.09
C SER A 11 7.87 -16.23 0.49
N GLY A 12 7.33 -17.36 0.98
CA GLY A 12 5.97 -17.46 1.47
C GLY A 12 5.70 -16.52 2.65
N ILE A 13 6.64 -16.45 3.61
CA ILE A 13 6.54 -15.50 4.73
C ILE A 13 6.54 -14.06 4.21
N LEU A 14 7.45 -13.70 3.32
CA LEU A 14 7.53 -12.33 2.76
C LEU A 14 6.25 -11.95 2.00
N LEU A 15 5.65 -12.89 1.27
CA LEU A 15 4.40 -12.67 0.55
C LEU A 15 3.22 -12.49 1.50
N VAL A 16 3.11 -13.28 2.56
CA VAL A 16 2.06 -13.14 3.58
C VAL A 16 2.23 -11.85 4.36
N VAL A 17 3.46 -11.50 4.77
CA VAL A 17 3.76 -10.23 5.43
C VAL A 17 3.52 -9.06 4.47
N GLY A 18 3.83 -9.22 3.18
CA GLY A 18 3.49 -8.24 2.13
C GLY A 18 1.99 -8.03 1.99
N LEU A 19 1.19 -9.09 2.06
CA LEU A 19 -0.28 -8.98 2.04
C LEU A 19 -0.79 -8.24 3.28
N ILE A 20 -0.28 -8.59 4.46
CA ILE A 20 -0.60 -7.89 5.72
C ILE A 20 -0.18 -6.42 5.64
N GLY A 21 1.00 -6.14 5.06
CA GLY A 21 1.49 -4.79 4.80
C GLY A 21 0.64 -4.03 3.78
N ALA A 22 0.03 -4.68 2.80
CA ALA A 22 -0.90 -4.03 1.88
C ALA A 22 -2.16 -3.53 2.61
N PHE A 23 -2.57 -4.20 3.70
CA PHE A 23 -3.64 -3.71 4.59
C PHE A 23 -3.14 -2.68 5.61
N LEU A 24 -1.88 -2.79 6.05
CA LEU A 24 -1.25 -1.92 7.03
C LEU A 24 -0.32 -0.92 6.33
N PRO A 25 -0.74 0.34 6.10
CA PRO A 25 0.00 1.35 5.32
C PRO A 25 1.37 1.77 5.90
N VAL A 26 1.79 1.10 6.96
CA VAL A 26 3.08 1.16 7.64
C VAL A 26 4.17 0.49 6.83
N LEU A 27 3.81 -0.60 6.15
CA LEU A 27 4.72 -1.42 5.38
C LEU A 27 4.31 -1.31 3.92
N PRO A 28 5.23 -0.95 3.01
CA PRO A 28 4.94 -0.99 1.58
C PRO A 28 4.72 -2.45 1.17
N GLY A 29 3.45 -2.87 1.16
CA GLY A 29 3.04 -4.27 1.03
C GLY A 29 3.44 -4.87 -0.31
N ALA A 30 3.13 -4.16 -1.40
CA ALA A 30 3.48 -4.57 -2.75
C ALA A 30 5.01 -4.69 -2.97
N PRO A 31 5.85 -3.72 -2.54
CA PRO A 31 7.31 -3.89 -2.54
C PRO A 31 7.83 -5.08 -1.73
N LEU A 32 7.26 -5.34 -0.55
CA LEU A 32 7.68 -6.46 0.27
C LEU A 32 7.32 -7.81 -0.38
N ALA A 33 6.13 -7.89 -0.98
CA ALA A 33 5.69 -9.04 -1.75
C ALA A 33 6.56 -9.28 -3.00
N LEU A 34 7.02 -8.22 -3.66
CA LEU A 34 7.98 -8.32 -4.76
C LEU A 34 9.31 -8.93 -4.30
N ILE A 35 9.83 -8.56 -3.13
CA ILE A 35 11.04 -9.17 -2.57
C ILE A 35 10.78 -10.67 -2.33
N GLY A 36 9.59 -11.05 -1.85
CA GLY A 36 9.19 -12.45 -1.72
C GLY A 36 9.28 -13.22 -3.05
N LEU A 37 8.75 -12.68 -4.14
CA LEU A 37 8.91 -13.27 -5.48
C LEU A 37 10.37 -13.27 -5.95
N LEU A 38 11.14 -12.23 -5.63
CA LEU A 38 12.54 -12.17 -6.02
C LEU A 38 13.37 -13.23 -5.30
N VAL A 39 13.08 -13.51 -4.03
CA VAL A 39 13.70 -14.63 -3.28
C VAL A 39 13.29 -15.97 -3.88
N PHE A 40 12.01 -16.15 -4.24
CA PHE A 40 11.52 -17.40 -4.84
C PHE A 40 12.16 -17.67 -6.21
N LYS A 41 12.53 -16.63 -6.97
CA LYS A 41 13.21 -16.77 -8.27
C LYS A 41 14.51 -17.58 -8.21
N PHE A 42 15.18 -17.55 -7.06
CA PHE A 42 16.42 -18.28 -6.79
C PHE A 42 16.20 -19.71 -6.30
N SER A 43 14.96 -20.10 -6.01
CA SER A 43 14.60 -21.49 -5.72
C SER A 43 14.60 -22.32 -6.99
N GLY A 44 15.05 -23.58 -6.89
CA GLY A 44 14.98 -24.56 -7.98
C GLY A 44 13.56 -24.81 -8.52
N ASP A 45 12.53 -24.51 -7.72
CA ASP A 45 11.11 -24.71 -8.07
C ASP A 45 10.54 -23.57 -8.95
N CYS A 46 11.31 -22.51 -9.20
CA CYS A 46 10.81 -21.36 -9.96
C CYS A 46 11.10 -21.49 -11.47
N SER A 47 10.05 -21.58 -12.28
CA SER A 47 10.18 -21.59 -13.75
C SER A 47 10.09 -20.21 -14.43
N TYR A 48 9.60 -19.16 -13.76
CA TYR A 48 9.48 -17.84 -14.42
C TYR A 48 10.84 -17.15 -14.64
N GLY A 49 10.95 -16.40 -15.73
CA GLY A 49 12.14 -15.64 -16.09
C GLY A 49 12.21 -14.23 -15.48
N TRP A 50 13.34 -13.54 -15.67
CA TRP A 50 13.54 -12.17 -15.21
C TRP A 50 12.54 -11.16 -15.81
N GLY A 51 11.97 -11.45 -16.98
CA GLY A 51 10.92 -10.63 -17.59
C GLY A 51 9.69 -10.48 -16.69
N THR A 52 9.27 -11.56 -16.01
CA THR A 52 8.15 -11.51 -15.06
C THR A 52 8.45 -10.56 -13.90
N ILE A 53 9.65 -10.67 -13.31
CA ILE A 53 10.10 -9.81 -12.21
C ILE A 53 10.13 -8.33 -12.62
N ILE A 54 10.61 -8.03 -13.83
CA ILE A 54 10.63 -6.65 -14.33
C ILE A 54 9.21 -6.11 -14.52
N ILE A 55 8.31 -6.91 -15.11
CA ILE A 55 6.91 -6.51 -15.32
C ILE A 55 6.21 -6.28 -13.97
N VAL A 56 6.30 -7.22 -13.04
CA VAL A 56 5.66 -7.07 -11.72
C VAL A 56 6.30 -5.93 -10.93
N GLY A 57 7.62 -5.73 -11.05
CA GLY A 57 8.33 -4.61 -10.45
C GLY A 57 7.87 -3.25 -10.99
N LEU A 58 7.52 -3.17 -12.28
CA LEU A 58 6.95 -1.96 -12.87
C LEU A 58 5.56 -1.66 -12.28
N PHE A 59 4.70 -2.68 -12.10
CA PHE A 59 3.40 -2.49 -11.45
C PHE A 59 3.55 -2.07 -9.99
N VAL A 60 4.51 -2.64 -9.25
CA VAL A 60 4.81 -2.21 -7.88
C VAL A 60 5.25 -0.75 -7.84
N LEU A 61 6.09 -0.33 -8.79
CA LEU A 61 6.51 1.06 -8.90
C LEU A 61 5.33 1.98 -9.23
N ILE A 62 4.41 1.55 -10.09
CA ILE A 62 3.17 2.28 -10.36
C ILE A 62 2.32 2.39 -9.09
N GLY A 63 2.12 1.30 -8.34
CA GLY A 63 1.39 1.30 -7.07
C GLY A 63 1.98 2.29 -6.06
N ALA A 64 3.30 2.22 -5.86
CA ALA A 64 4.01 3.13 -4.99
C ALA A 64 3.86 4.60 -5.41
N LEU A 65 3.79 4.91 -6.71
CA LEU A 65 3.49 6.25 -7.19
C LEU A 65 2.02 6.63 -6.91
N LEU A 66 1.09 5.71 -7.13
CA LEU A 66 -0.33 5.93 -6.87
C LEU A 66 -0.59 6.20 -5.39
N ASP A 67 0.12 5.56 -4.46
CA ASP A 67 0.00 5.81 -3.01
C ASP A 67 0.19 7.28 -2.63
N TYR A 68 1.08 7.99 -3.33
CA TYR A 68 1.26 9.43 -3.12
C TYR A 68 0.31 10.25 -4.00
N LEU A 69 0.14 9.87 -5.26
CA LEU A 69 -0.57 10.69 -6.25
C LEU A 69 -2.09 10.65 -6.07
N LEU A 70 -2.69 9.50 -5.75
CA LEU A 70 -4.14 9.37 -5.63
C LEU A 70 -4.72 10.11 -4.43
N PRO A 71 -4.17 10.02 -3.20
CA PRO A 71 -4.65 10.83 -2.09
C PRO A 71 -4.53 12.33 -2.39
N ILE A 72 -3.42 12.78 -2.97
CA ILE A 72 -3.22 14.19 -3.36
C ILE A 72 -4.26 14.62 -4.39
N TYR A 73 -4.43 13.82 -5.45
CA TYR A 73 -5.35 14.11 -6.54
C TYR A 73 -6.80 14.15 -6.05
N MET A 74 -7.23 13.14 -5.27
CA MET A 74 -8.60 13.05 -4.76
C MET A 74 -8.89 14.15 -3.73
N THR A 75 -7.93 14.49 -2.86
CA THR A 75 -8.05 15.61 -1.92
C THR A 75 -8.26 16.93 -2.66
N LYS A 76 -7.41 17.23 -3.66
CA LYS A 76 -7.55 18.44 -4.49
C LYS A 76 -8.85 18.45 -5.28
N LYS A 77 -9.25 17.31 -5.85
CA LYS A 77 -10.49 17.15 -6.62
C LYS A 77 -11.73 17.45 -5.77
N LEU A 78 -11.70 17.15 -4.48
CA LEU A 78 -12.78 17.45 -3.55
C LEU A 78 -12.64 18.81 -2.84
N GLY A 79 -11.74 19.68 -3.32
CA GLY A 79 -11.59 21.06 -2.85
C GLY A 79 -10.66 21.23 -1.64
N GLY A 80 -9.92 20.19 -1.26
CA GLY A 80 -8.92 20.26 -0.20
C GLY A 80 -7.66 21.00 -0.64
N THR A 81 -6.94 21.54 0.34
CA THR A 81 -5.68 22.26 0.12
C THR A 81 -4.47 21.39 0.51
N LYS A 82 -3.29 22.01 0.49
CA LYS A 82 -2.06 21.36 0.96
C LYS A 82 -2.14 20.97 2.44
N TYR A 83 -2.96 21.66 3.23
CA TYR A 83 -3.10 21.39 4.66
C TYR A 83 -3.90 20.11 4.95
N GLY A 84 -4.90 19.78 4.14
CA GLY A 84 -5.58 18.48 4.22
C GLY A 84 -4.67 17.31 3.86
N ILE A 85 -3.79 17.50 2.87
CA ILE A 85 -2.79 16.49 2.47
C ILE A 85 -1.76 16.28 3.59
N TRP A 86 -1.16 17.34 4.11
CA TRP A 86 -0.20 17.22 5.22
C TRP A 86 -0.87 16.71 6.50
N GLY A 87 -2.11 17.15 6.75
CA GLY A 87 -2.93 16.67 7.85
C GLY A 87 -3.18 15.16 7.75
N SER A 88 -3.45 14.63 6.55
CA SER A 88 -3.67 13.19 6.38
C SER A 88 -2.40 12.37 6.61
N ILE A 89 -1.24 12.88 6.18
CA ILE A 89 0.07 12.25 6.43
C ILE A 89 0.39 12.22 7.93
N VAL A 90 0.24 13.36 8.62
CA VAL A 90 0.46 13.42 10.08
C VAL A 90 -0.55 12.53 10.81
N GLY A 91 -1.81 12.56 10.38
CA GLY A 91 -2.87 11.71 10.89
C GLY A 91 -2.59 10.22 10.70
N LEU A 92 -1.97 9.83 9.57
CA LEU A 92 -1.52 8.47 9.34
C LEU A 92 -0.42 8.06 10.33
N ILE A 93 0.59 8.92 10.51
CA ILE A 93 1.71 8.67 11.44
C ILE A 93 1.21 8.56 12.88
N VAL A 94 0.30 9.44 13.31
CA VAL A 94 -0.30 9.35 14.66
C VAL A 94 -1.21 8.14 14.75
N GLY A 95 -1.99 7.87 13.71
CA GLY A 95 -2.90 6.73 13.61
C GLY A 95 -2.22 5.38 13.70
N LEU A 96 -0.94 5.29 13.31
CA LEU A 96 -0.11 4.11 13.45
C LEU A 96 0.08 3.67 14.91
N PHE A 97 0.02 4.58 15.88
CA PHE A 97 0.13 4.22 17.30
C PHE A 97 -1.15 3.60 17.87
N PHE A 98 -2.27 3.65 17.13
CA PHE A 98 -3.57 3.12 17.55
C PHE A 98 -4.18 2.13 16.52
N PRO A 99 -3.48 1.04 16.16
CA PRO A 99 -4.02 0.05 15.25
C PRO A 99 -5.20 -0.74 15.88
N PRO A 100 -6.17 -1.24 15.10
CA PRO A 100 -6.28 -1.18 13.65
C PRO A 100 -7.11 0.00 13.12
N ILE A 101 -7.86 0.69 13.99
CA ILE A 101 -8.77 1.76 13.55
C ILE A 101 -7.96 3.02 13.18
N GLY A 102 -6.86 3.27 13.87
CA GLY A 102 -6.05 4.47 13.72
C GLY A 102 -5.44 4.65 12.34
N PHE A 103 -5.05 3.60 11.62
CA PHE A 103 -4.48 3.78 10.27
C PHE A 103 -5.53 4.13 9.21
N ILE A 104 -6.81 3.79 9.44
CA ILE A 104 -7.94 4.12 8.55
C ILE A 104 -8.49 5.51 8.91
N VAL A 105 -8.74 5.73 10.20
CA VAL A 105 -9.39 6.95 10.70
C VAL A 105 -8.39 8.10 10.85
N GLY A 106 -7.13 7.80 11.15
CA GLY A 106 -6.06 8.78 11.33
C GLY A 106 -5.90 9.72 10.13
N PRO A 107 -5.70 9.21 8.90
CA PRO A 107 -5.62 10.06 7.71
C PRO A 107 -6.87 10.92 7.49
N PHE A 108 -8.06 10.38 7.76
CA PHE A 108 -9.33 11.10 7.61
C PHE A 108 -9.44 12.25 8.62
N VAL A 109 -9.24 11.96 9.91
CA VAL A 109 -9.32 12.96 10.99
C VAL A 109 -8.19 13.98 10.86
N GLY A 110 -6.99 13.53 10.52
CA GLY A 110 -5.84 14.39 10.29
C GLY A 110 -6.07 15.36 9.13
N ALA A 111 -6.61 14.89 8.00
CA ALA A 111 -6.98 15.75 6.88
C ALA A 111 -8.04 16.78 7.29
N PHE A 112 -9.08 16.34 8.00
CA PHE A 112 -10.16 17.20 8.45
C PHE A 112 -9.67 18.30 9.39
N LEU A 113 -8.89 17.95 10.41
CA LEU A 113 -8.33 18.90 11.37
C LEU A 113 -7.28 19.81 10.73
N GLY A 114 -6.44 19.28 9.84
CA GLY A 114 -5.45 20.07 9.11
C GLY A 114 -6.09 21.14 8.23
N GLU A 115 -7.15 20.78 7.51
CA GLU A 115 -7.89 21.72 6.67
C GLU A 115 -8.62 22.79 7.50
N LEU A 116 -9.27 22.38 8.60
CA LEU A 116 -10.00 23.29 9.48
C LEU A 116 -9.08 24.28 10.21
N ALA A 117 -7.94 23.80 10.72
CA ALA A 117 -7.03 24.60 11.53
C ALA A 117 -6.16 25.56 10.71
N PHE A 118 -5.70 25.15 9.52
CA PHE A 118 -4.69 25.90 8.77
C PHE A 118 -5.18 26.52 7.48
N SER A 119 -6.30 26.05 6.93
CA SER A 119 -6.82 26.56 5.68
C SER A 119 -8.00 27.53 5.85
N ALA A 120 -8.41 27.80 7.09
CA ALA A 120 -9.64 28.54 7.44
C ALA A 120 -10.87 28.05 6.64
N ALA A 121 -10.83 26.78 6.23
CA ALA A 121 -11.82 26.21 5.34
C ALA A 121 -13.14 26.03 6.11
N GLU A 122 -14.26 26.26 5.43
CA GLU A 122 -15.55 25.90 6.00
C GLU A 122 -15.56 24.40 6.35
N PRO A 123 -16.22 23.98 7.45
CA PRO A 123 -16.28 22.57 7.85
C PRO A 123 -16.74 21.62 6.75
N LYS A 124 -17.59 22.11 5.82
CA LYS A 124 -18.04 21.36 4.65
C LYS A 124 -16.91 21.05 3.66
N VAL A 125 -15.98 21.98 3.46
CA VAL A 125 -14.82 21.81 2.59
C VAL A 125 -13.79 20.90 3.26
N ALA A 126 -13.57 21.06 4.56
CA ALA A 126 -12.71 20.18 5.35
C ALA A 126 -13.17 18.71 5.31
N LEU A 127 -14.49 18.45 5.45
CA LEU A 127 -15.03 17.10 5.31
C LEU A 127 -14.83 16.53 3.91
N LYS A 128 -15.06 17.32 2.87
CA LYS A 128 -14.82 16.87 1.48
C LYS A 128 -13.35 16.57 1.22
N SER A 129 -12.43 17.39 1.74
CA SER A 129 -10.98 17.17 1.69
C SER A 129 -10.61 15.82 2.35
N ALA A 130 -11.11 15.58 3.56
CA ALA A 130 -10.89 14.33 4.30
C ALA A 130 -11.43 13.10 3.57
N PHE A 131 -12.65 13.17 3.02
CA PHE A 131 -13.21 12.12 2.18
C PHE A 131 -12.38 11.88 0.90
N GLY A 132 -11.76 12.93 0.35
CA GLY A 132 -10.92 12.84 -0.84
C GLY A 132 -9.64 12.08 -0.56
N SER A 133 -8.91 12.48 0.48
CA SER A 133 -7.71 11.76 0.91
C SER A 133 -8.02 10.31 1.25
N PHE A 134 -9.13 10.07 1.95
CA PHE A 134 -9.55 8.73 2.35
C PHE A 134 -9.95 7.85 1.16
N ALA A 135 -10.71 8.38 0.21
CA ALA A 135 -11.06 7.67 -1.02
C ALA A 135 -9.81 7.35 -1.86
N GLY A 136 -8.87 8.30 -1.97
CA GLY A 136 -7.59 8.08 -2.63
C GLY A 136 -6.79 6.96 -1.97
N PHE A 137 -6.72 6.96 -0.64
CA PHE A 137 -6.07 5.92 0.15
C PHE A 137 -6.70 4.54 -0.09
N ILE A 138 -8.02 4.40 0.04
CA ILE A 138 -8.71 3.11 -0.18
C ILE A 138 -8.49 2.58 -1.60
N LEU A 139 -8.46 3.45 -2.61
CA LEU A 139 -8.19 3.04 -3.99
C LEU A 139 -6.77 2.50 -4.17
N THR A 140 -5.76 3.10 -3.55
CA THR A 140 -4.37 2.62 -3.65
C THR A 140 -4.16 1.36 -2.82
N THR A 141 -4.68 1.31 -1.60
CA THR A 141 -4.70 0.11 -0.77
C THR A 141 -5.35 -1.06 -1.51
N GLY A 142 -6.49 -0.83 -2.19
CA GLY A 142 -7.14 -1.85 -3.00
C GLY A 142 -6.27 -2.34 -4.16
N TYR A 143 -5.57 -1.43 -4.84
CA TYR A 143 -4.60 -1.79 -5.88
C TYR A 143 -3.49 -2.69 -5.34
N ASP A 144 -2.87 -2.30 -4.22
CA ASP A 144 -1.77 -3.03 -3.60
C ASP A 144 -2.19 -4.43 -3.11
N ILE A 145 -3.39 -4.55 -2.54
CA ILE A 145 -3.95 -5.85 -2.13
C ILE A 145 -4.12 -6.76 -3.35
N ILE A 146 -4.74 -6.26 -4.43
CA ILE A 146 -4.94 -7.06 -5.65
C ILE A 146 -3.59 -7.49 -6.23
N LEU A 147 -2.63 -6.57 -6.31
CA LEU A 147 -1.30 -6.86 -6.84
C LEU A 147 -0.57 -7.93 -6.00
N THR A 148 -0.66 -7.82 -4.68
CA THR A 148 -0.04 -8.77 -3.76
C THR A 148 -0.70 -10.15 -3.82
N LEU A 149 -2.02 -10.21 -3.99
CA LEU A 149 -2.74 -11.47 -4.21
C LEU A 149 -2.34 -12.15 -5.53
N ILE A 150 -2.11 -11.37 -6.60
CA ILE A 150 -1.57 -11.90 -7.86
C ILE A 150 -0.19 -12.52 -7.63
N PHE A 151 0.68 -11.88 -6.84
CA PHE A 151 2.02 -12.41 -6.55
C PHE A 151 1.96 -13.71 -5.76
N ILE A 152 1.08 -13.79 -4.76
CA ILE A 152 0.81 -15.04 -4.03
C ILE A 152 0.31 -16.11 -5.00
N GLY A 153 -0.60 -15.77 -5.91
CA GLY A 153 -1.10 -16.70 -6.93
C GLY A 153 0.01 -17.24 -7.83
N ILE A 154 0.92 -16.38 -8.30
CA ILE A 154 2.09 -16.78 -9.10
C ILE A 154 2.99 -17.73 -8.30
N PHE A 155 3.27 -17.40 -7.04
CA PHE A 155 4.11 -18.23 -6.17
C PHE A 155 3.49 -19.62 -5.94
N VAL A 156 2.21 -19.67 -5.57
CA VAL A 156 1.51 -20.94 -5.31
C VAL A 156 1.42 -21.79 -6.57
N TRP A 157 1.12 -21.19 -7.72
CA TRP A 157 1.03 -21.92 -8.99
C TRP A 157 2.37 -22.55 -9.38
N GLN A 158 3.47 -21.83 -9.22
CA GLN A 158 4.81 -22.34 -9.49
C GLN A 158 5.24 -23.42 -8.50
N LEU A 159 4.92 -23.26 -7.22
CA LEU A 159 5.27 -24.24 -6.19
C LEU A 159 4.55 -25.59 -6.42
N MET A 160 3.38 -25.57 -7.06
CA MET A 160 2.59 -26.77 -7.32
C MET A 160 2.97 -27.51 -8.61
N ASN A 161 3.78 -26.92 -9.50
CA ASN A 161 3.96 -27.39 -10.88
C ASN A 161 5.42 -27.57 -11.28
#